data_AF-A0A442BYE0-F1
#
_entry.id   AF-A0A442BYE0-F1
#
_cell.length_a   1.000
_cell.length_b   1.000
_cell.length_c   1.000
_cell.angle_alpha   90.00
_cell.angle_beta   90.00
_cell.angle_gamma   90.00
#
_symmetry.space_group_name_H-M   'P 1'
#
loop_
_entity.id
_entity.type
_entity.pdbx_description
1 polymer ?
#
loop_
_entity_poly.entity_id
_entity_poly.type
_entity_poly.pdbx_seq_one_letter_code
_entity_poly.pdbx_strand_id
1 'polypeptide(L)'
;VTPHIAKHEYVDKNGILRRSALDARTTRHPGYAVSLRIRKRIEEVFGWIKTIASLRKTRHRGTEKVDWTFALTVAAYNLVRLPKLMATA
;
A
#
# COMPACT_ATOMS: atom_id res chain seq x y z
N VAL A 1 -7.23 19.77 -10.16
CA VAL A 1 -6.36 19.14 -9.13
C VAL A 1 -6.78 17.68 -8.99
N THR A 2 -5.84 16.73 -9.07
CA THR A 2 -6.13 15.30 -8.80
C THR A 2 -6.05 15.06 -7.29
N PRO A 3 -7.15 14.68 -6.63
CA PRO A 3 -7.14 14.49 -5.18
C PRO A 3 -6.53 13.14 -4.79
N HIS A 4 -5.49 13.17 -3.94
CA HIS A 4 -4.84 11.99 -3.36
C HIS A 4 -5.38 11.68 -1.96
N ILE A 5 -6.67 11.34 -1.90
CA ILE A 5 -7.37 10.98 -0.66
C ILE A 5 -8.16 9.70 -0.88
N ALA A 6 -8.44 8.93 0.18
CA ALA A 6 -9.31 7.76 0.08
C ALA A 6 -10.54 7.93 0.96
N LYS A 7 -11.66 7.37 0.50
CA LYS A 7 -12.88 7.19 1.28
C LYS A 7 -12.62 6.26 2.47
N HIS A 8 -12.97 6.73 3.66
CA HIS A 8 -13.00 5.91 4.87
C HIS A 8 -14.40 5.32 5.05
N GLU A 9 -14.76 4.43 4.11
CA GLU A 9 -16.04 3.71 4.08
C GLU A 9 -15.77 2.24 4.41
N TYR A 10 -16.49 1.71 5.39
CA TYR A 10 -16.45 0.31 5.77
C TYR A 10 -17.75 -0.06 6.47
N VAL A 11 -18.13 -1.33 6.39
CA VAL A 11 -19.26 -1.88 7.13
C VAL A 11 -18.77 -2.16 8.55
N ASP A 12 -19.48 -1.64 9.55
CA ASP A 12 -19.15 -1.89 10.94
C ASP A 12 -19.62 -3.28 11.42
N LYS A 13 -19.33 -3.60 12.68
CA LYS A 13 -19.69 -4.89 13.30
C LYS A 13 -21.20 -5.17 13.35
N ASN A 14 -22.03 -4.14 13.17
CA ASN A 14 -23.50 -4.23 13.20
C ASN A 14 -24.10 -4.27 11.78
N GLY A 15 -23.27 -4.33 10.73
CA GLY A 15 -23.73 -4.32 9.35
C GLY A 15 -24.04 -2.91 8.81
N ILE A 16 -23.73 -1.84 9.55
CA ILE A 16 -24.03 -0.48 9.14
C ILE A 16 -22.85 0.09 8.34
N LEU A 17 -23.12 0.61 7.15
CA LEU A 17 -22.11 1.27 6.32
C LEU A 17 -21.73 2.63 6.93
N ARG A 18 -20.46 2.77 7.34
CA ARG A 18 -19.89 4.07 7.68
C ARG A 18 -19.72 4.91 6.42
N ARG A 19 -20.30 6.11 6.42
CA ARG A 19 -20.19 7.06 5.31
C ARG A 19 -18.94 7.94 5.45
N SER A 20 -18.34 8.29 4.31
CA SER A 20 -17.28 9.30 4.23
C SER A 20 -17.87 10.64 3.76
N ALA A 21 -17.28 11.76 4.21
CA ALA A 21 -17.65 13.10 3.74
C ALA A 21 -17.20 13.41 2.30
N LEU A 22 -16.50 12.47 1.65
CA LEU A 22 -16.04 12.60 0.28
C LEU A 22 -17.19 12.37 -0.71
N ASP A 23 -17.44 13.37 -1.54
CA ASP A 23 -18.49 13.38 -2.56
C ASP A 23 -17.94 13.16 -3.99
N ALA A 24 -18.86 13.14 -4.96
CA ALA A 24 -18.56 12.95 -6.36
C ALA A 24 -17.64 14.03 -6.95
N ARG A 25 -17.57 15.24 -6.38
CA ARG A 25 -16.66 16.29 -6.88
C ARG A 25 -15.21 15.87 -6.73
N THR A 26 -14.91 15.10 -5.69
CA THR A 26 -13.56 14.56 -5.42
C THR A 26 -13.32 13.24 -6.16
N THR A 27 -14.30 12.33 -6.20
CA THR A 27 -14.10 10.99 -6.77
C THR A 27 -14.27 10.91 -8.29
N ARG A 28 -14.88 11.90 -8.95
CA ARG A 28 -15.12 11.91 -10.41
C ARG A 28 -13.85 11.96 -11.27
N HIS A 29 -12.72 12.39 -10.69
CA HIS A 29 -11.50 12.61 -11.44
C HIS A 29 -10.86 11.26 -11.81
N PRO A 30 -10.49 11.02 -13.09
CA PRO A 30 -9.83 9.77 -13.49
C PRO A 30 -8.59 9.43 -12.65
N GLY A 31 -7.82 10.46 -12.26
CA GLY A 31 -6.64 10.31 -11.41
C GLY A 31 -6.93 9.83 -9.99
N TYR A 32 -8.16 10.00 -9.47
CA TYR A 32 -8.56 9.45 -8.17
C TYR A 32 -8.51 7.92 -8.19
N ALA A 33 -9.06 7.29 -9.22
CA ALA A 33 -9.05 5.83 -9.38
C ALA A 33 -7.62 5.28 -9.52
N VAL A 34 -6.76 5.98 -10.27
CA VAL A 34 -5.34 5.63 -10.41
C VAL A 34 -4.62 5.74 -9.06
N SER A 35 -4.85 6.83 -8.31
CA SER A 35 -4.27 7.04 -6.99
C SER A 35 -4.64 5.92 -6.01
N LEU A 36 -5.90 5.48 -5.99
CA LEU A 36 -6.33 4.36 -5.13
C LEU A 36 -5.61 3.06 -5.47
N ARG A 37 -5.43 2.76 -6.76
CA ARG A 37 -4.72 1.56 -7.22
C ARG A 37 -3.24 1.60 -6.82
N ILE A 38 -2.57 2.74 -7.00
CA ILE A 38 -1.16 2.93 -6.62
C ILE A 38 -1.00 2.80 -5.10
N ARG A 39 -1.89 3.42 -4.32
CA ARG A 39 -1.86 3.31 -2.85
C ARG A 39 -1.94 1.86 -2.40
N LYS A 40 -2.85 1.07 -2.97
CA LYS A 40 -2.99 -0.35 -2.62
C LYS A 40 -1.74 -1.17 -2.97
N ARG A 41 -1.13 -0.93 -4.13
CA ARG A 41 0.14 -1.57 -4.52
C ARG A 41 1.27 -1.29 -3.52
N ILE A 42 1.38 -0.05 -3.03
CA ILE A 42 2.39 0.31 -2.03
C ILE A 42 2.07 -0.32 -0.66
N GLU A 43 0.80 -0.35 -0.26
CA GLU A 43 0.37 -0.98 0.99
C GLU A 43 0.68 -2.50 1.01
N GLU A 44 0.53 -3.20 -0.12
CA GLU A 44 0.92 -4.62 -0.26
C GLU A 44 2.41 -4.85 0.00
N VAL A 45 3.27 -4.00 -0.59
CA VAL A 45 4.73 -4.04 -0.40
C VAL A 45 5.06 -3.86 1.09
N PHE A 46 4.52 -2.82 1.72
CA PHE A 46 4.77 -2.56 3.15
C PHE A 46 4.19 -3.65 4.05
N GLY A 47 3.07 -4.26 3.66
CA GLY A 47 2.51 -5.43 4.33
C GLY A 47 3.52 -6.58 4.35
N TRP A 48 4.00 -6.98 3.17
CA TRP A 48 4.98 -8.06 3.00
C TRP A 48 6.30 -7.79 3.73
N ILE A 49 6.82 -6.57 3.62
CA ILE A 49 8.04 -6.14 4.31
C ILE A 49 7.92 -6.34 5.83
N LYS A 50 6.78 -5.96 6.40
CA LYS A 50 6.55 -6.04 7.84
C LYS A 50 6.34 -7.48 8.31
N THR A 51 5.62 -8.29 7.55
CA THR A 51 5.19 -9.64 7.98
C THR A 51 6.19 -10.72 7.61
N ILE A 52 6.71 -10.72 6.39
CA ILE A 52 7.57 -11.78 5.85
C ILE A 52 9.04 -11.41 5.98
N ALA A 53 9.41 -10.17 5.64
CA ALA A 53 10.80 -9.72 5.72
C ALA A 53 11.22 -9.21 7.11
N SER A 54 10.42 -9.48 8.15
CA SER A 54 10.75 -9.23 9.57
C SER A 54 11.05 -7.78 9.97
N LEU A 55 10.75 -6.77 9.13
CA LEU A 55 10.98 -5.37 9.51
C LEU A 55 10.00 -4.84 10.56
N ARG A 56 8.93 -5.57 10.89
CA ARG A 56 8.09 -5.28 12.07
C ARG A 56 8.84 -5.53 13.38
N LYS A 57 9.78 -6.48 13.40
CA LYS A 57 10.63 -6.83 14.54
C LYS A 57 12.09 -6.76 14.10
N THR A 58 12.53 -5.55 13.71
CA THR A 58 13.90 -5.34 13.18
C THR A 58 14.95 -5.85 14.16
N ARG A 59 15.91 -6.62 13.64
CA ARG A 59 17.02 -7.20 14.41
C ARG A 59 18.26 -6.31 14.42
N HIS A 60 18.25 -5.24 13.62
CA HIS A 60 19.38 -4.32 13.47
C HIS A 60 19.14 -3.04 14.26
N ARG A 61 20.22 -2.47 14.82
CA ARG A 61 20.24 -1.21 15.54
C ARG A 61 21.03 -0.17 14.75
N GLY A 62 20.52 1.06 14.71
CA GLY A 62 21.09 2.18 13.95
C GLY A 62 20.40 2.40 12.61
N THR A 63 20.21 3.66 12.22
CA THR A 63 19.48 4.06 11.01
C THR A 63 20.16 3.53 9.74
N GLU A 64 21.48 3.59 9.66
CA GLU A 64 22.26 3.11 8.51
C GLU A 64 22.01 1.63 8.21
N LYS A 65 22.11 0.75 9.23
CA LYS A 65 21.88 -0.70 9.06
C LYS A 65 20.43 -1.02 8.71
N VAL A 66 19.49 -0.28 9.30
CA VAL A 66 18.06 -0.45 9.02
C VAL A 66 17.72 0.02 7.61
N ASP A 67 18.30 1.13 7.16
CA ASP A 67 18.11 1.67 5.81
C ASP A 67 18.63 0.70 4.74
N TRP A 68 19.85 0.17 4.93
CA TRP A 68 20.39 -0.85 4.04
C TRP A 68 19.51 -2.10 3.97
N THR A 69 19.05 -2.58 5.12
CA THR A 69 18.15 -3.75 5.19
C THR A 69 16.82 -3.47 4.50
N PHE A 70 16.27 -2.27 4.67
CA PHE A 70 15.03 -1.84 4.01
C PHE A 70 15.20 -1.81 2.49
N ALA A 71 16.27 -1.16 1.99
CA ALA A 71 16.54 -1.08 0.56
C ALA A 71 16.70 -2.49 -0.07
N LEU A 72 17.49 -3.37 0.56
CA LEU A 72 17.65 -4.76 0.13
C LEU A 72 16.30 -5.49 0.10
N THR A 73 15.47 -5.30 1.12
CA THR A 73 14.16 -5.94 1.21
C THR A 73 13.20 -5.47 0.11
N VAL A 74 13.16 -4.17 -0.18
CA VAL A 74 12.35 -3.62 -1.26
C VAL A 74 12.81 -4.15 -2.62
N ALA A 75 14.13 -4.27 -2.83
CA ALA A 75 14.69 -4.89 -4.03
C ALA A 75 14.29 -6.36 -4.16
N ALA A 76 14.34 -7.13 -3.07
CA ALA A 76 13.89 -8.52 -3.05
C ALA A 76 12.38 -8.64 -3.36
N TYR A 77 11.56 -7.71 -2.88
CA TYR A 77 10.13 -7.69 -3.19
C TYR A 77 9.86 -7.51 -4.70
N ASN A 78 10.71 -6.76 -5.42
CA ASN A 78 10.61 -6.67 -6.88
C ASN A 78 10.74 -8.06 -7.53
N LEU A 79 11.59 -8.94 -7.01
CA LEU A 79 11.71 -10.32 -7.51
C LEU A 79 10.48 -11.16 -7.17
N VAL A 80 9.95 -11.04 -5.95
CA VAL A 80 8.75 -11.75 -5.51
C VAL A 80 7.53 -11.42 -6.38
N ARG A 81 7.40 -10.16 -6.83
CA ARG A 81 6.27 -9.75 -7.69
C ARG A 81 6.46 -10.10 -9.18
N LEU A 82 7.68 -10.35 -9.65
CA LEU A 82 7.98 -10.55 -11.07
C LEU A 82 7.14 -11.68 -11.70
N PRO A 83 7.00 -12.88 -11.11
CA PRO A 83 6.19 -13.95 -11.70
C PRO A 83 4.75 -13.53 -11.99
N LYS A 84 4.12 -12.78 -11.07
CA LYS A 84 2.76 -12.27 -11.24
C LYS A 84 2.67 -11.23 -12.36
N LEU A 85 3.69 -10.40 -12.53
CA LEU A 85 3.75 -9.41 -13.60
C LEU A 85 3.96 -10.06 -14.97
N MET A 86 4.79 -11.10 -15.04
CA MET A 86 5.05 -11.85 -16.26
C MET A 86 3.83 -12.65 -16.72
N ALA A 87 3.04 -13.21 -15.79
CA ALA A 87 1.82 -13.93 -16.13
C ALA A 87 0.70 -13.03 -16.71
N THR A 88 0.80 -11.72 -16.53
CA THR A 88 -0.13 -10.72 -17.07
C THR A 88 0.37 -10.00 -18.32
N ALA A 89 1.59 -10.31 -18.77
CA ALA A 89 2.18 -9.78 -20.01
C ALA A 89 1.87 -10.72 -21.17
#